data_AF-A0A2H6AFJ4-F1
#
_entry.id   AF-A0A2H6AFJ4-F1
#
_cell.length_a   1.000
_cell.length_b   1.000
_cell.length_c   1.000
_cell.angle_alpha   90.00
_cell.angle_beta   90.00
_cell.angle_gamma   90.00
#
_symmetry.space_group_name_H-M   'P 1'
#
loop_
_entity.id
_entity.type
_entity.pdbx_description
1 polymer ?
#
loop_
_entity_poly.entity_id
_entity_poly.type
_entity_poly.pdbx_seq_one_letter_code
_entity_poly.pdbx_strand_id
1 'polypeptide(L)'
;MDLLRVPRVPVDMLGNQAARLAQMVKSKDLRSVAGTPQSKESLQEAARCFEALFYSLLIKELRQSTQELGEGLFAGDQADIFGSLFDYYLGQFLAQRQQLGIGRLLEEQYRRSDFAAAGDQQPGGEKTRPSEGLRVG
;
A
#
# COMPACT_ATOMS: atom_id res chain seq x y z
N MET A 1 -7.45 21.47 -50.17
CA MET A 1 -6.19 20.77 -49.89
C MET A 1 -5.48 21.54 -48.78
N ASP A 2 -5.76 21.22 -47.50
CA ASP A 2 -4.98 21.70 -46.34
C ASP A 2 -5.57 21.14 -45.03
N LEU A 3 -5.22 19.91 -44.65
CA LEU A 3 -5.80 19.27 -43.45
C LEU A 3 -4.87 18.29 -42.70
N LEU A 4 -3.56 18.57 -42.63
CA LEU A 4 -2.66 17.87 -41.69
C LEU A 4 -1.67 18.84 -41.02
N ARG A 5 -2.20 19.71 -40.15
CA ARG A 5 -1.35 20.47 -39.21
C ARG A 5 -1.21 19.68 -37.92
N VAL A 6 -0.16 18.88 -37.83
CA VAL A 6 0.20 18.15 -36.60
C VAL A 6 0.62 19.16 -35.53
N PRO A 7 0.04 19.16 -34.32
CA PRO A 7 0.51 20.01 -33.24
C PRO A 7 1.90 19.51 -32.80
N ARG A 8 2.95 20.31 -33.04
CA ARG A 8 4.26 20.05 -32.47
C ARG A 8 4.23 20.43 -30.99
N VAL A 9 4.29 19.42 -30.12
CA VAL A 9 4.49 19.62 -28.69
C VAL A 9 5.95 20.04 -28.46
N PRO A 10 6.23 21.22 -27.87
CA PRO A 10 7.59 21.65 -27.59
C PRO A 10 8.23 20.73 -26.53
N VAL A 11 9.45 20.28 -26.81
CA VAL A 11 10.20 19.24 -26.06
C VAL A 11 10.63 19.71 -24.66
N ASP A 12 10.51 21.02 -24.37
CA ASP A 12 10.87 21.63 -23.08
C ASP A 12 9.91 21.29 -21.92
N MET A 13 8.82 20.54 -22.17
CA MET A 13 7.90 20.11 -21.12
C MET A 13 8.51 19.09 -20.14
N LEU A 14 9.54 18.33 -20.54
CA LEU A 14 10.16 17.32 -19.68
C LEU A 14 11.04 17.93 -18.57
N GLY A 15 11.73 19.04 -18.85
CA GLY A 15 12.61 19.70 -17.88
C GLY A 15 11.85 20.32 -16.71
N ASN A 16 10.76 21.04 -17.01
CA ASN A 16 9.95 21.70 -15.97
C ASN A 16 9.01 20.74 -15.23
N GLN A 17 8.65 19.60 -15.80
CA GLN A 17 7.87 18.58 -15.11
C GLN A 17 8.70 17.80 -14.08
N ALA A 18 9.98 17.53 -14.35
CA ALA A 18 10.87 16.86 -13.40
C ALA A 18 11.03 17.67 -12.10
N ALA A 19 11.22 18.99 -12.20
CA ALA A 19 11.30 19.88 -11.04
C ALA A 19 9.98 19.91 -10.24
N ARG A 20 8.83 19.88 -10.94
CA ARG A 20 7.50 19.88 -10.33
C ARG A 20 7.18 18.55 -9.65
N LEU A 21 7.62 17.43 -10.22
CA LEU A 21 7.51 16.10 -9.62
C LEU A 21 8.43 15.97 -8.40
N ALA A 22 9.66 16.47 -8.48
CA ALA A 22 10.58 16.50 -7.34
C ALA A 22 10.03 17.35 -6.18
N GLN A 23 9.41 18.50 -6.49
CA GLN A 23 8.72 19.32 -5.49
C GLN A 23 7.48 18.61 -4.93
N MET A 24 6.71 17.88 -5.74
CA MET A 24 5.53 17.14 -5.30
C MET A 24 5.87 15.94 -4.42
N VAL A 25 6.97 15.24 -4.71
CA VAL A 25 7.55 14.19 -3.86
C VAL A 25 8.07 14.78 -2.54
N LYS A 26 8.68 15.97 -2.59
CA LYS A 26 9.19 16.67 -1.40
C LYS A 26 8.07 17.29 -0.54
N SER A 27 6.96 17.70 -1.13
CA SER A 27 5.86 18.38 -0.43
C SER A 27 4.78 17.44 0.10
N LYS A 28 4.74 16.19 -0.35
CA LYS A 28 3.74 15.21 0.09
C LYS A 28 4.35 14.24 1.10
N ASP A 29 4.42 14.71 2.35
CA ASP A 29 4.08 13.88 3.51
C ASP A 29 4.69 12.47 3.61
N LEU A 30 5.99 12.31 3.38
CA LEU A 30 6.67 11.06 3.79
C LEU A 30 6.68 10.87 5.33
N ARG A 31 6.33 11.92 6.09
CA ARG A 31 6.13 11.87 7.54
C ARG A 31 4.72 11.48 7.97
N SER A 32 3.69 11.63 7.13
CA SER A 32 2.33 11.20 7.50
C SER A 32 2.15 9.69 7.39
N VAL A 33 2.90 9.02 6.49
CA VAL A 33 2.90 7.55 6.37
C VAL A 33 3.40 6.87 7.65
N ALA A 34 4.24 7.55 8.43
CA ALA A 34 4.83 7.00 9.66
C ALA A 34 4.19 7.53 10.96
N GLY A 35 3.23 8.47 10.90
CA GLY A 35 2.88 9.27 12.08
C GLY A 35 1.42 9.65 12.28
N THR A 36 0.49 9.28 11.40
CA THR A 36 -0.94 9.51 11.64
C THR A 36 -1.64 8.22 12.04
N PRO A 37 -2.54 8.23 13.05
CA PRO A 37 -3.35 7.06 13.38
C PRO A 37 -4.05 6.62 12.10
N GLN A 38 -3.65 5.45 11.59
CA GLN A 38 -4.20 4.90 10.37
C GLN A 38 -5.72 4.81 10.55
N SER A 39 -6.46 5.49 9.67
CA SER A 39 -7.91 5.34 9.69
C SER A 39 -8.22 3.87 9.42
N LYS A 40 -9.26 3.33 10.07
CA LYS A 40 -9.66 1.92 9.85
C LYS A 40 -9.88 1.62 8.36
N GLU A 41 -10.30 2.63 7.61
CA GLU A 41 -10.47 2.60 6.16
C GLU A 41 -9.15 2.45 5.40
N SER A 42 -8.06 3.11 5.81
CA SER A 42 -6.75 2.94 5.15
C SER A 42 -6.15 1.56 5.36
N LEU A 43 -6.37 0.96 6.54
CA LEU A 43 -5.91 -0.40 6.83
C LEU A 43 -6.70 -1.46 6.05
N GLN A 44 -8.02 -1.28 5.91
CA GLN A 44 -8.87 -2.16 5.10
C GLN A 44 -8.48 -2.10 3.62
N GLU A 45 -8.22 -0.91 3.09
CA GLU A 45 -7.79 -0.76 1.70
C GLU A 45 -6.42 -1.41 1.46
N ALA A 46 -5.48 -1.24 2.39
CA ALA A 46 -4.17 -1.89 2.34
C ALA A 46 -4.27 -3.42 2.41
N ALA A 47 -5.14 -3.94 3.29
CA ALA A 47 -5.42 -5.37 3.41
C ALA A 47 -6.02 -5.96 2.12
N ARG A 48 -6.95 -5.25 1.48
CA ARG A 48 -7.53 -5.65 0.19
C ARG A 48 -6.49 -5.61 -0.94
N CYS A 49 -5.63 -4.60 -0.97
CA CYS A 49 -4.53 -4.51 -1.92
C CYS A 49 -3.54 -5.68 -1.76
N PHE A 50 -3.22 -6.05 -0.52
CA PHE A 50 -2.38 -7.21 -0.23
C PHE A 50 -2.99 -8.51 -0.77
N GLU A 51 -4.28 -8.73 -0.53
CA GLU A 51 -4.99 -9.91 -1.01
C GLU A 51 -5.06 -9.96 -2.55
N ALA A 52 -5.22 -8.81 -3.22
CA ALA A 52 -5.17 -8.72 -4.68
C ALA A 52 -3.80 -9.11 -5.25
N LEU A 53 -2.70 -8.67 -4.60
CA LEU A 53 -1.35 -9.07 -4.97
C LEU A 53 -1.13 -10.56 -4.75
N PHE A 54 -1.60 -11.09 -3.63
CA PHE A 54 -1.52 -12.52 -3.34
C PHE A 54 -2.24 -13.35 -4.39
N TYR A 55 -3.47 -12.98 -4.76
CA TYR A 55 -4.19 -13.65 -5.84
C TYR A 55 -3.43 -13.59 -7.16
N SER A 56 -2.89 -12.42 -7.51
CA SER A 56 -2.12 -12.25 -8.75
C SER A 56 -0.92 -13.21 -8.79
N LEU A 57 -0.22 -13.38 -7.66
CA LEU A 57 0.89 -14.34 -7.54
C LEU A 57 0.38 -15.79 -7.64
N LEU A 58 -0.69 -16.14 -6.95
CA LEU A 58 -1.23 -17.50 -6.96
C LEU A 58 -1.67 -17.91 -8.38
N ILE A 59 -2.39 -17.04 -9.09
CA ILE A 59 -2.83 -17.29 -10.47
C ILE A 59 -1.62 -17.40 -11.40
N LYS A 60 -0.61 -16.56 -11.21
CA LYS A 60 0.65 -16.65 -11.95
C LYS A 60 1.31 -18.02 -11.79
N GLU A 61 1.47 -18.50 -10.54
CA GLU A 61 2.07 -19.81 -10.26
C GLU A 61 1.22 -20.95 -10.88
N LEU A 62 -0.11 -20.85 -10.81
CA LEU A 62 -0.98 -21.82 -11.48
C LEU A 62 -0.76 -21.82 -13.00
N ARG A 63 -0.68 -20.64 -13.65
CA ARG A 63 -0.39 -20.57 -15.09
C ARG A 63 0.97 -21.19 -15.40
N GLN A 64 2.01 -20.82 -14.66
CA GLN A 64 3.36 -21.36 -14.87
C GLN A 64 3.38 -22.88 -14.72
N SER A 65 2.71 -23.43 -13.70
CA SER A 65 2.55 -24.87 -13.54
C SER A 65 1.81 -25.53 -14.72
N THR A 66 0.76 -24.91 -15.26
CA THR A 66 0.06 -25.44 -16.45
C THR A 66 0.91 -25.41 -17.73
N GLN A 67 1.80 -24.42 -17.87
CA GLN A 67 2.75 -24.35 -18.98
C GLN A 67 3.79 -25.48 -18.91
N GLU A 68 4.28 -25.80 -17.71
CA GLU A 68 5.21 -26.92 -17.47
C GLU A 68 4.58 -28.29 -17.77
N LEU A 69 3.26 -28.43 -17.60
CA LEU A 69 2.50 -29.64 -17.88
C LEU A 69 2.16 -29.84 -19.37
N GLY A 70 2.62 -28.96 -20.26
CA GLY A 70 2.48 -29.10 -21.71
C GLY A 70 1.19 -28.53 -22.31
N GLU A 71 0.27 -28.02 -21.48
CA GLU A 71 -0.97 -27.35 -21.89
C GLU A 71 -0.85 -25.82 -21.79
N GLY A 72 0.28 -25.28 -22.23
CA GLY A 72 0.53 -23.84 -22.18
C GLY A 72 -0.36 -23.05 -23.15
N LEU A 73 -1.48 -22.51 -22.68
CA LEU A 73 -2.33 -21.54 -23.40
C LEU A 73 -1.59 -20.27 -23.84
N PHE A 74 -0.39 -20.04 -23.30
CA PHE A 74 0.40 -18.81 -23.45
C PHE A 74 1.88 -19.14 -23.69
N ALA A 75 2.24 -19.74 -24.83
CA ALA A 75 3.64 -20.01 -25.15
C ALA A 75 4.32 -18.78 -25.80
N GLY A 76 5.45 -18.33 -25.25
CA GLY A 76 6.32 -17.28 -25.81
C GLY A 76 6.30 -15.93 -25.06
N ASP A 77 7.36 -15.12 -25.24
CA ASP A 77 7.62 -13.87 -24.49
C ASP A 77 6.48 -12.83 -24.54
N GLN A 78 5.74 -12.73 -25.64
CA GLN A 78 4.58 -11.84 -25.73
C GLN A 78 3.41 -12.33 -24.88
N ALA A 79 3.26 -13.64 -24.75
CA ALA A 79 2.20 -14.26 -23.97
C ALA A 79 2.42 -14.03 -22.45
N ASP A 80 3.66 -13.85 -22.01
CA ASP A 80 3.99 -13.51 -20.62
C ASP A 80 3.51 -12.11 -20.22
N ILE A 81 3.58 -11.13 -21.12
CA ILE A 81 3.08 -9.77 -20.84
C ILE A 81 1.56 -9.80 -20.66
N PHE A 82 0.85 -10.46 -21.58
CA PHE A 82 -0.60 -10.61 -21.49
C PHE A 82 -1.03 -11.46 -20.29
N GLY A 83 -0.29 -12.53 -19.98
CA GLY A 83 -0.51 -13.35 -18.80
C GLY A 83 -0.35 -12.56 -17.50
N SER A 84 0.71 -11.74 -17.40
CA SER A 84 0.95 -10.90 -16.23
C SER A 84 -0.17 -9.87 -16.02
N LEU A 85 -0.66 -9.26 -17.10
CA LEU A 85 -1.80 -8.34 -17.05
C LEU A 85 -3.08 -9.07 -16.64
N PHE A 86 -3.32 -10.26 -17.20
CA PHE A 86 -4.45 -11.10 -16.87
C PHE A 86 -4.48 -11.46 -15.37
N ASP A 87 -3.35 -11.91 -14.81
CA ASP A 87 -3.25 -12.26 -13.38
C ASP A 87 -3.55 -11.06 -12.49
N TYR A 88 -3.03 -9.88 -12.86
CA TYR A 88 -3.22 -8.66 -12.11
C TYR A 88 -4.70 -8.26 -12.05
N TYR A 89 -5.38 -8.21 -13.20
CA TYR A 89 -6.80 -7.83 -13.25
C TYR A 89 -7.70 -8.90 -12.63
N LEU A 90 -7.39 -10.18 -12.82
CA LEU A 90 -8.14 -11.26 -12.20
C LEU A 90 -7.94 -11.27 -10.68
N GLY A 91 -6.72 -11.05 -10.19
CA GLY A 91 -6.42 -10.94 -8.77
C GLY A 91 -7.12 -9.75 -8.10
N GLN A 92 -7.15 -8.60 -8.78
CA GLN A 92 -7.97 -7.46 -8.36
C GLN A 92 -9.46 -7.82 -8.31
N PHE A 93 -10.00 -8.40 -9.39
CA PHE A 93 -11.40 -8.79 -9.43
C PHE A 93 -11.78 -9.79 -8.33
N LEU A 94 -10.91 -10.77 -8.07
CA LEU A 94 -11.09 -11.75 -7.00
C LEU A 94 -11.04 -11.06 -5.64
N ALA A 95 -10.03 -10.27 -5.31
CA ALA A 95 -9.98 -9.55 -4.03
C ALA A 95 -11.18 -8.62 -3.79
N GLN A 96 -11.87 -8.16 -4.85
CA GLN A 96 -13.10 -7.40 -4.71
C GLN A 96 -14.35 -8.25 -4.42
N ARG A 97 -14.40 -9.51 -4.91
CA ARG A 97 -15.59 -10.37 -4.94
C ARG A 97 -15.51 -11.58 -4.01
N GLN A 98 -14.32 -12.18 -3.91
CA GLN A 98 -13.96 -13.34 -3.11
C GLN A 98 -12.82 -12.94 -2.19
N GLN A 99 -13.09 -12.91 -0.90
CA GLN A 99 -12.06 -12.68 0.11
C GLN A 99 -11.65 -14.05 0.66
N LEU A 100 -10.38 -14.43 0.50
CA LEU A 100 -9.76 -15.55 1.22
C LEU A 100 -9.74 -15.27 2.73
N GLY A 101 -9.85 -13.99 3.11
CA GLY A 101 -9.82 -13.55 4.50
C GLY A 101 -8.41 -13.24 5.00
N ILE A 102 -7.41 -13.30 4.12
CA ILE A 102 -6.02 -12.99 4.49
C ILE A 102 -5.88 -11.49 4.79
N GLY A 103 -6.58 -10.63 4.05
CA GLY A 103 -6.66 -9.21 4.36
C GLY A 103 -7.27 -8.96 5.74
N ARG A 104 -8.35 -9.70 6.09
CA ARG A 104 -8.98 -9.62 7.42
C ARG A 104 -8.06 -10.06 8.53
N LEU A 105 -7.32 -11.14 8.33
CA LEU A 105 -6.31 -11.59 9.30
C LEU A 105 -5.24 -10.52 9.52
N LEU A 106 -4.80 -9.85 8.45
CA LEU A 106 -3.82 -8.77 8.54
C LEU A 106 -4.37 -7.57 9.33
N GLU A 107 -5.63 -7.18 9.07
CA GLU A 107 -6.33 -6.15 9.86
C GLU A 107 -6.41 -6.53 11.35
N GLU A 108 -6.71 -7.79 11.66
CA GLU A 108 -6.82 -8.29 13.03
C GLU A 108 -5.48 -8.33 13.76
N GLN A 109 -4.41 -8.77 13.09
CA GLN A 109 -3.07 -8.77 13.66
C GLN A 109 -2.59 -7.35 13.93
N TYR A 110 -2.74 -6.45 12.95
CA TYR A 110 -2.33 -5.05 13.11
C TYR A 110 -3.10 -4.38 14.26
N ARG A 111 -4.42 -4.60 14.34
CA ARG A 111 -5.23 -4.12 15.46
C ARG A 111 -4.73 -4.66 16.81
N ARG A 112 -4.40 -5.94 16.88
CA ARG A 112 -3.86 -6.56 18.11
C ARG A 112 -2.51 -5.96 18.49
N SER A 113 -1.65 -5.66 17.52
CA SER A 113 -0.36 -4.98 17.74
C SER A 113 -0.55 -3.55 18.25
N ASP A 114 -1.49 -2.78 17.70
CA ASP A 114 -1.83 -1.44 18.18
C ASP A 114 -2.34 -1.46 19.63
N PHE A 115 -3.19 -2.43 19.97
CA PHE A 115 -3.68 -2.59 21.34
C PHE A 115 -2.57 -3.01 22.33
N ALA A 116 -1.57 -3.78 21.87
CA ALA A 116 -0.40 -4.12 22.70
C ALA A 116 0.53 -2.91 22.91
N ALA A 117 0.66 -2.02 21.92
CA ALA A 117 1.48 -0.80 22.03
C ALA A 117 0.82 0.30 22.88
N ALA A 118 -0.51 0.34 22.96
CA ALA A 118 -1.25 1.31 23.77
C ALA A 118 -1.21 1.02 25.29
N GLY A 119 -0.74 -0.16 25.71
CA GLY A 119 -0.67 -0.56 27.12
C GLY A 119 0.50 0.02 27.92
N ASP A 120 1.47 0.68 27.26
CA ASP A 120 2.71 1.16 27.90
C ASP A 120 2.74 2.69 28.14
N GLN A 121 1.65 3.42 27.86
CA GLN A 121 1.55 4.85 28.16
C GLN A 121 0.78 5.11 29.46
N GLN A 122 1.48 4.93 30.58
CA GLN A 122 1.12 5.56 31.85
C GLN A 122 1.47 7.07 31.77
N PRO A 123 0.52 8.02 31.90
CA PRO A 123 0.88 9.44 31.93
C PRO A 123 1.47 9.79 33.30
N GLY A 124 2.72 10.25 33.30
CA GLY A 124 3.37 10.87 34.45
C GLY A 124 2.79 12.26 34.75
N GLY A 125 2.74 12.65 36.03
CA GLY A 125 2.16 13.92 36.45
C GLY A 125 2.39 14.27 37.92
N GLU A 126 3.66 14.51 38.23
CA GLU A 126 4.23 15.21 39.39
C GLU A 126 3.34 16.31 40.01
N LYS A 127 3.09 16.22 41.33
CA LYS A 127 2.61 17.34 42.15
C LYS A 127 3.58 17.58 43.31
N THR A 128 4.58 18.40 43.01
CA THR A 128 5.14 19.46 43.85
C THR A 128 5.14 19.24 45.37
N ARG A 129 6.35 19.05 45.94
CA ARG A 129 6.63 19.41 47.34
C ARG A 129 6.49 20.92 47.53
N PRO A 130 6.00 21.35 48.70
CA PRO A 130 6.71 22.39 49.43
C PRO A 130 6.99 22.00 50.89
N SER A 131 8.26 22.19 51.25
CA SER A 131 8.83 22.70 52.52
C SER A 131 8.22 22.35 53.88
N GLU A 132 9.09 21.76 54.72
CA GLU A 132 9.41 22.16 56.11
C GLU A 132 8.32 22.18 57.20
N GLY A 133 8.63 21.48 58.30
CA GLY A 133 7.90 21.62 59.56
C GLY A 133 8.24 20.56 60.60
N LEU A 134 9.49 20.56 61.05
CA LEU A 134 9.97 19.87 62.26
C LEU A 134 9.26 20.43 63.52
N ARG A 135 9.03 19.55 64.52
CA ARG A 135 8.42 19.74 65.86
C ARG A 135 6.90 19.53 65.85
N VAL A 136 6.26 18.81 66.78
CA VAL A 136 6.24 18.86 68.26
C VAL A 136 5.59 17.51 68.71
N GLY A 137 5.80 16.89 69.86
CA GLY A 137 6.54 17.14 71.10
C GLY A 137 6.25 15.98 72.07
#